data_AF-A0A7V1MJU1-F1
#
_entry.id   AF-A0A7V1MJU1-F1
#
_cell.length_a   1.000
_cell.length_b   1.000
_cell.length_c   1.000
_cell.angle_alpha   90.00
_cell.angle_beta   90.00
_cell.angle_gamma   90.00
#
_symmetry.space_group_name_H-M   'P 1'
#
loop_
_entity.id
_entity.type
_entity.pdbx_description
1 polymer ?
#
loop_
_entity_poly.entity_id
_entity_poly.type
_entity_poly.pdbx_seq_one_letter_code
_entity_poly.pdbx_strand_id
1 'polypeptide(L)'
;MSRRLVALAALWLALVGAAPQPLDPPPPDLAPLVPWAAAPLDKPPVPLPRVPLPAPPVDLPLAPSLTPEPPAAPKPMAPLPPPRALPCVGAWLGIASESLECGRARLSRGEWEEAARALEGAVRVSTDRELQTEARYWLAEALYRLGQVERADWLFRQVAQEHGRRDFGPWALHASGWTALRLGDAARAREAAQMGFQHLILPENNRRSVDASETMEVIGVRSIFEVLDLVLQE
;
A
#
# COMPACT_ATOMS: atom_id res chain seq x y z
N MET A 1 35.31 21.83 62.21
CA MET A 1 36.18 20.63 62.30
C MET A 1 36.29 19.82 61.00
N SER A 2 35.73 20.27 59.86
CA SER A 2 35.69 19.49 58.60
C SER A 2 36.81 19.77 57.60
N ARG A 3 37.45 20.94 57.63
CA ARG A 3 38.47 21.31 56.61
C ARG A 3 39.82 20.58 56.75
N ARG A 4 40.23 20.20 57.96
CA ARG A 4 41.52 19.51 58.18
C ARG A 4 41.47 18.04 57.77
N LEU A 5 40.32 17.38 57.93
CA LEU A 5 40.11 16.00 57.49
C LEU A 5 40.11 15.89 55.96
N VAL A 6 39.53 16.87 55.26
CA VAL A 6 39.57 16.92 53.79
C VAL A 6 41.00 17.14 53.28
N ALA A 7 41.79 18.00 53.94
CA ALA A 7 43.18 18.22 53.56
C ALA A 7 44.05 16.98 53.78
N LEU A 8 43.85 16.26 54.89
CA LEU A 8 44.57 15.00 55.15
C LEU A 8 44.15 13.88 54.18
N ALA A 9 42.87 13.78 53.83
CA ALA A 9 42.40 12.83 52.82
C ALA A 9 42.96 13.13 51.42
N ALA A 10 43.01 14.42 51.03
CA ALA A 10 43.60 14.84 49.76
C ALA A 10 45.12 14.57 49.71
N LEU A 11 45.82 14.78 50.82
CA LEU A 11 47.25 14.47 50.92
C LEU A 11 47.51 12.95 50.84
N TRP A 12 46.64 12.14 51.44
CA TRP A 12 46.76 10.68 51.38
C TRP A 12 46.52 10.13 49.96
N LEU A 13 45.53 10.66 49.24
CA LEU A 13 45.29 10.33 47.83
C LEU A 13 46.46 10.73 46.92
N ALA A 14 47.14 11.85 47.20
CA ALA A 14 48.32 12.26 46.44
C ALA A 14 49.53 11.33 46.67
N LEU A 15 49.69 10.74 47.86
CA LEU A 15 50.80 9.84 48.16
C LEU A 15 50.63 8.40 47.63
N VAL A 16 49.40 7.92 47.45
CA VAL A 16 49.14 6.55 46.94
C VAL A 16 49.40 6.42 45.43
N GLY A 17 49.50 7.52 44.69
CA GLY A 17 49.81 7.52 43.26
C GLY A 17 51.28 7.28 42.89
N ALA A 18 52.18 7.10 43.87
CA ALA A 18 53.63 7.03 43.67
C ALA A 18 54.24 5.65 43.98
N ALA A 19 53.55 4.55 43.68
CA ALA A 19 54.18 3.24 43.62
C ALA A 19 54.79 3.05 42.21
N PRO A 20 56.13 2.99 42.06
CA PRO A 20 56.74 2.70 40.77
C PRO A 20 56.31 1.31 40.31
N GLN A 21 55.70 1.20 39.13
CA GLN A 21 55.43 -0.08 38.50
C GLN A 21 56.77 -0.82 38.29
N PRO A 22 56.83 -2.14 38.55
CA PRO A 22 58.02 -2.91 38.22
C PRO A 22 58.29 -2.77 36.72
N LEU A 23 59.54 -2.47 36.38
CA LEU A 23 60.00 -2.36 35.00
C LEU A 23 59.90 -3.75 34.35
N ASP A 24 58.79 -4.03 33.67
CA ASP A 24 58.73 -5.17 32.77
C ASP A 24 59.66 -4.86 31.59
N PRO A 25 60.74 -5.66 31.38
CA PRO A 25 61.60 -5.44 30.24
C PRO A 25 60.78 -5.61 28.95
N PRO A 26 61.08 -4.83 27.90
CA PRO A 26 60.39 -5.00 26.63
C PRO A 26 60.61 -6.43 26.12
N PRO A 27 59.59 -7.03 25.47
CA PRO A 27 59.72 -8.36 24.90
C PRO A 27 60.92 -8.41 23.93
N PRO A 28 61.63 -9.54 23.86
CA PRO A 28 62.79 -9.67 22.98
C PRO A 28 62.38 -9.49 21.51
N ASP A 29 63.23 -8.81 20.74
CA ASP A 29 63.00 -8.61 19.31
C ASP A 29 63.14 -9.94 18.56
N LEU A 30 62.00 -10.46 18.09
CA LEU A 30 61.93 -11.70 17.30
C LEU A 30 62.04 -11.43 15.80
N ALA A 31 62.15 -10.18 15.34
CA ALA A 31 62.29 -9.84 13.93
C ALA A 31 63.46 -10.55 13.21
N PRO A 32 64.65 -10.75 13.80
CA PRO A 32 65.73 -11.46 13.12
C PRO A 32 65.52 -12.98 13.01
N LEU A 33 64.57 -13.55 13.77
CA LEU A 33 64.27 -15.00 13.74
C LEU A 33 63.23 -15.37 12.69
N VAL A 34 62.54 -14.39 12.09
CA VAL A 34 61.60 -14.63 11.01
C VAL A 34 62.32 -14.37 9.70
N PRO A 35 62.79 -15.41 8.97
CA PRO A 35 63.32 -15.20 7.63
C PRO A 35 62.22 -14.58 6.77
N TRP A 36 62.47 -13.40 6.23
CA TRP A 36 61.57 -12.76 5.27
C TRP A 36 61.53 -13.60 4.00
N ALA A 37 60.63 -14.57 3.95
CA ALA A 37 60.26 -15.21 2.70
C ALA A 37 59.43 -14.19 1.92
N ALA A 38 60.06 -13.46 1.01
CA ALA A 38 59.33 -12.72 -0.01
C ALA A 38 58.53 -13.75 -0.80
N ALA A 39 57.22 -13.82 -0.56
CA ALA A 39 56.34 -14.59 -1.42
C ALA A 39 56.57 -14.06 -2.85
N PRO A 40 56.78 -14.93 -3.85
CA PRO A 40 56.90 -14.48 -5.23
C PRO A 40 55.71 -13.58 -5.57
N LEU A 41 55.98 -12.29 -5.84
CA LEU A 41 54.96 -11.31 -6.24
C LEU A 41 54.28 -11.72 -7.54
N ASP A 42 54.97 -12.53 -8.34
CA ASP A 42 54.44 -13.07 -9.59
C ASP A 42 53.57 -14.29 -9.31
N LYS A 43 52.26 -14.08 -9.44
CA LYS A 43 51.28 -15.16 -9.52
C LYS A 43 51.65 -16.04 -10.72
N PRO A 44 51.85 -17.37 -10.54
CA PRO A 44 52.14 -18.25 -11.66
C PRO A 44 50.99 -18.21 -12.67
N PRO A 45 51.28 -18.30 -13.99
CA PRO A 45 50.26 -18.26 -15.02
C PRO A 45 49.32 -19.45 -14.83
N VAL A 46 48.09 -19.18 -14.39
CA VAL A 46 47.01 -20.17 -14.34
C VAL A 46 46.32 -20.17 -15.70
N PRO A 47 46.36 -21.27 -16.47
CA PRO A 47 45.62 -21.35 -17.72
C PRO A 47 44.13 -21.31 -17.41
N LEU A 48 43.49 -20.18 -17.68
CA LEU A 48 42.04 -20.05 -17.58
C LEU A 48 41.39 -20.67 -18.82
N PRO A 49 40.45 -21.63 -18.68
CA PRO A 49 39.66 -22.07 -19.82
C PRO A 49 38.89 -20.87 -20.38
N ARG A 50 38.92 -20.69 -21.70
CA ARG A 50 38.10 -19.67 -22.36
C ARG A 50 36.64 -20.06 -22.23
N VAL A 51 35.95 -19.47 -21.25
CA VAL A 51 34.50 -19.57 -21.15
C VAL A 51 33.92 -18.62 -22.20
N PRO A 52 33.04 -19.09 -23.11
CA PRO A 52 32.38 -18.21 -24.06
C PRO A 52 31.56 -17.17 -23.29
N LEU A 53 31.68 -15.92 -23.70
CA LEU A 53 30.84 -14.85 -23.15
C LEU A 53 29.36 -15.19 -23.44
N PRO A 54 28.44 -14.93 -22.50
CA PRO A 54 27.02 -15.04 -22.79
C PRO A 54 26.68 -14.16 -24.00
N ALA A 55 25.67 -14.58 -24.77
CA ALA A 55 25.17 -13.76 -25.86
C ALA A 55 24.82 -12.36 -25.34
N PRO A 56 25.03 -11.29 -26.14
CA PRO A 56 24.58 -9.95 -25.77
C PRO A 56 23.07 -9.99 -25.45
N PRO A 57 22.59 -9.11 -24.55
CA PRO A 57 21.17 -9.00 -24.28
C PRO A 57 20.43 -8.87 -25.60
N VAL A 58 19.46 -9.75 -25.84
CA VAL A 58 18.56 -9.60 -26.98
C VAL A 58 17.72 -8.37 -26.68
N ASP A 59 17.71 -7.39 -27.58
CA ASP A 59 16.74 -6.30 -27.53
C ASP A 59 15.36 -6.95 -27.56
N LEU A 60 14.67 -6.95 -26.42
CA LEU A 60 13.28 -7.34 -26.36
C LEU A 60 12.56 -6.41 -27.35
N PRO A 61 11.70 -6.96 -28.25
CA PRO A 61 10.89 -6.10 -29.10
C PRO A 61 10.20 -5.10 -28.17
N LEU A 62 10.27 -3.79 -28.49
CA LEU A 62 9.57 -2.76 -27.74
C LEU A 62 8.16 -3.29 -27.49
N ALA A 63 7.87 -3.62 -26.23
CA ALA A 63 6.53 -4.07 -25.88
C ALA A 63 5.59 -2.97 -26.39
N PRO A 64 4.47 -3.32 -27.07
CA PRO A 64 3.49 -2.32 -27.44
C PRO A 64 3.20 -1.55 -26.16
N SER A 65 3.33 -0.21 -26.20
CA SER A 65 3.14 0.64 -25.02
C SER A 65 1.86 0.18 -24.34
N LEU A 66 1.99 -0.47 -23.18
CA LEU A 66 0.86 -1.05 -22.49
C LEU A 66 0.04 0.13 -21.97
N THR A 67 -0.96 0.56 -22.74
CA THR A 67 -2.01 1.44 -22.23
C THR A 67 -2.60 0.73 -21.02
N PRO A 68 -2.54 1.31 -19.82
CA PRO A 68 -3.03 0.64 -18.63
C PRO A 68 -4.53 0.42 -18.79
N GLU A 69 -4.91 -0.84 -18.99
CA GLU A 69 -6.30 -1.24 -19.11
C GLU A 69 -6.82 -1.67 -17.72
N PRO A 70 -8.11 -1.46 -17.39
CA PRO A 70 -8.70 -2.09 -16.22
C PRO A 70 -8.49 -3.62 -16.26
N PRO A 71 -8.31 -4.27 -15.10
CA PRO A 71 -8.18 -5.73 -15.04
C PRO A 71 -9.38 -6.42 -15.71
N ALA A 72 -9.16 -7.60 -16.29
CA ALA A 72 -10.23 -8.42 -16.86
C ALA A 72 -11.26 -8.87 -15.79
N ALA A 73 -10.88 -8.90 -14.52
CA ALA A 73 -11.79 -9.15 -13.40
C ALA A 73 -12.81 -8.01 -13.24
N PRO A 74 -14.04 -8.29 -12.78
CA PRO A 74 -15.00 -7.22 -12.53
C PRO A 74 -14.51 -6.31 -11.39
N LYS A 75 -14.74 -5.01 -11.55
CA LYS A 75 -14.48 -4.02 -10.50
C LYS A 75 -15.22 -4.41 -9.21
N PRO A 76 -14.53 -4.63 -8.08
CA PRO A 76 -15.19 -4.86 -6.81
C PRO A 76 -15.95 -3.60 -6.35
N MET A 77 -16.93 -3.81 -5.50
CA MET A 77 -17.82 -2.78 -4.97
C MET A 77 -18.08 -3.07 -3.49
N ALA A 78 -18.52 -2.05 -2.75
CA ALA A 78 -18.90 -2.20 -1.36
C ALA A 78 -19.97 -3.30 -1.19
N PRO A 79 -20.02 -3.98 -0.04
CA PRO A 79 -21.07 -4.95 0.25
C PRO A 79 -22.45 -4.30 0.15
N LEU A 80 -23.32 -4.87 -0.69
CA LEU A 80 -24.72 -4.47 -0.76
C LEU A 80 -25.50 -5.16 0.36
N PRO A 81 -26.17 -4.42 1.25
CA PRO A 81 -27.04 -5.04 2.25
C PRO A 81 -28.27 -5.68 1.57
N PRO A 82 -28.84 -6.74 2.16
CA PRO A 82 -30.03 -7.38 1.62
C PRO A 82 -31.20 -6.39 1.58
N PRO A 83 -32.01 -6.39 0.50
CA PRO A 83 -33.14 -5.50 0.39
C PRO A 83 -34.21 -5.84 1.44
N ARG A 84 -34.87 -4.80 1.96
CA ARG A 84 -36.05 -4.96 2.82
C ARG A 84 -37.23 -5.50 2.01
N ALA A 85 -38.29 -5.96 2.68
CA ALA A 85 -39.46 -6.57 2.03
C ALA A 85 -40.14 -5.67 0.98
N LEU A 86 -40.13 -4.35 1.18
CA LEU A 86 -40.76 -3.37 0.30
C LEU A 86 -39.81 -2.20 0.02
N PRO A 87 -38.71 -2.42 -0.72
CA PRO A 87 -37.57 -1.50 -0.74
C PRO A 87 -37.84 -0.20 -1.52
N CYS A 88 -38.90 -0.16 -2.33
CA CYS A 88 -39.25 0.99 -3.15
C CYS A 88 -40.54 1.70 -2.73
N VAL A 89 -41.19 1.23 -1.67
CA VAL A 89 -42.40 1.88 -1.17
C VAL A 89 -42.02 3.21 -0.55
N GLY A 90 -42.63 4.30 -1.03
CA GLY A 90 -42.34 5.65 -0.54
C GLY A 90 -41.16 6.36 -1.21
N ALA A 91 -40.41 5.71 -2.11
CA ALA A 91 -39.36 6.38 -2.88
C ALA A 91 -39.92 7.55 -3.72
N TRP A 92 -41.14 7.42 -4.24
CA TRP A 92 -41.82 8.49 -4.98
C TRP A 92 -42.23 9.69 -4.10
N LEU A 93 -42.23 9.53 -2.77
CA LEU A 93 -42.55 10.62 -1.83
C LEU A 93 -41.38 11.59 -1.64
N GLY A 94 -40.24 11.33 -2.28
CA GLY A 94 -39.04 12.16 -2.16
C GLY A 94 -38.30 11.97 -0.84
N ILE A 95 -38.57 10.90 -0.10
CA ILE A 95 -37.83 10.59 1.13
C ILE A 95 -36.47 10.01 0.72
N ALA A 96 -35.38 10.63 1.19
CA ALA A 96 -34.03 10.27 0.76
C ALA A 96 -33.63 8.84 1.16
N SER A 97 -33.99 8.40 2.38
CA SER A 97 -33.76 7.02 2.84
C SER A 97 -34.50 6.00 1.98
N GLU A 98 -35.78 6.22 1.67
CA GLU A 98 -36.55 5.30 0.83
C GLU A 98 -36.05 5.26 -0.61
N SER A 99 -35.58 6.40 -1.12
CA SER A 99 -34.96 6.50 -2.44
C SER A 99 -33.63 5.74 -2.51
N LEU A 100 -32.81 5.83 -1.45
CA LEU A 100 -31.58 5.08 -1.31
C LEU A 100 -31.83 3.57 -1.22
N GLU A 101 -32.77 3.14 -0.39
CA GLU A 101 -33.18 1.73 -0.26
C GLU A 101 -33.66 1.15 -1.59
N CYS A 102 -34.50 1.91 -2.30
CA CYS A 102 -34.98 1.51 -3.62
C CYS A 102 -33.84 1.39 -4.63
N GLY A 103 -32.92 2.36 -4.62
CA GLY A 103 -31.72 2.35 -5.43
C GLY A 103 -30.87 1.09 -5.23
N ARG A 104 -30.56 0.73 -3.97
CA ARG A 104 -29.78 -0.47 -3.65
C ARG A 104 -30.49 -1.76 -4.04
N ALA A 105 -31.80 -1.84 -3.84
CA ALA A 105 -32.58 -3.01 -4.25
C ALA A 105 -32.64 -3.18 -5.77
N ARG A 106 -32.57 -2.09 -6.53
CA ARG A 106 -32.49 -2.13 -8.00
C ARG A 106 -31.09 -2.49 -8.48
N LEU A 107 -30.04 -2.00 -7.81
CA LEU A 107 -28.66 -2.42 -8.05
C LEU A 107 -28.49 -3.94 -7.88
N SER A 108 -29.07 -4.54 -6.84
CA SER A 108 -28.97 -5.99 -6.62
C SER A 108 -29.70 -6.83 -7.68
N ARG A 109 -30.62 -6.22 -8.44
CA ARG A 109 -31.33 -6.83 -9.57
C ARG A 109 -30.67 -6.52 -10.92
N GLY A 110 -29.67 -5.67 -10.96
CA GLY A 110 -29.05 -5.20 -12.19
C GLY A 110 -29.87 -4.18 -13.00
N GLU A 111 -30.87 -3.56 -12.38
CA GLU A 111 -31.71 -2.51 -12.99
C GLU A 111 -30.98 -1.15 -12.89
N TRP A 112 -29.92 -0.96 -13.69
CA TRP A 112 -28.98 0.15 -13.51
C TRP A 112 -29.59 1.53 -13.77
N GLU A 113 -30.39 1.71 -14.83
CA GLU A 113 -31.04 2.99 -15.10
C GLU A 113 -32.03 3.39 -14.00
N GLU A 114 -32.89 2.47 -13.58
CA GLU A 114 -33.86 2.71 -12.53
C GLU A 114 -33.18 2.96 -11.17
N ALA A 115 -32.09 2.23 -10.88
CA ALA A 115 -31.27 2.45 -9.69
C ALA A 115 -30.69 3.87 -9.69
N ALA A 116 -30.08 4.29 -10.80
CA ALA A 116 -29.51 5.63 -10.94
C ALA A 116 -30.57 6.72 -10.69
N ARG A 117 -31.78 6.59 -11.27
CA ARG A 117 -32.87 7.55 -11.05
C ARG A 117 -33.30 7.65 -9.58
N ALA A 118 -33.42 6.52 -8.89
CA ALA A 118 -33.76 6.51 -7.46
C ALA A 118 -32.66 7.14 -6.61
N LEU A 119 -31.39 6.84 -6.90
CA LEU A 119 -30.23 7.34 -6.16
C LEU A 119 -29.98 8.83 -6.42
N GLU A 120 -30.22 9.33 -7.63
CA GLU A 120 -30.22 10.77 -7.92
C GLU A 120 -31.24 11.52 -7.06
N GLY A 121 -32.43 10.92 -6.83
CA GLY A 121 -33.42 11.43 -5.89
C GLY A 121 -32.89 11.48 -4.45
N ALA A 122 -32.24 10.41 -3.99
CA ALA A 122 -31.64 10.34 -2.66
C ALA A 122 -30.56 11.40 -2.45
N VAL A 123 -29.63 11.55 -3.40
CA VAL A 123 -28.55 12.56 -3.34
C VAL A 123 -29.12 13.97 -3.30
N ARG A 124 -30.15 14.26 -4.11
CA ARG A 124 -30.73 15.60 -4.23
C ARG A 124 -31.52 16.03 -2.99
N VAL A 125 -32.27 15.10 -2.38
CA VAL A 125 -33.17 15.45 -1.27
C VAL A 125 -32.53 15.26 0.11
N SER A 126 -31.47 14.45 0.23
CA SER A 126 -30.83 14.22 1.52
C SER A 126 -30.23 15.49 2.11
N THR A 127 -30.57 15.76 3.37
CA THR A 127 -29.88 16.73 4.23
C THR A 127 -28.84 16.07 5.14
N ASP A 128 -28.90 14.75 5.27
CA ASP A 128 -27.92 13.95 6.00
C ASP A 128 -26.71 13.67 5.11
N ARG A 129 -25.53 14.04 5.61
CA ARG A 129 -24.27 13.91 4.89
C ARG A 129 -23.86 12.45 4.70
N GLU A 130 -24.06 11.58 5.69
CA GLU A 130 -23.66 10.17 5.58
C GLU A 130 -24.54 9.45 4.55
N LEU A 131 -25.85 9.66 4.62
CA LEU A 131 -26.81 9.14 3.64
C LEU A 131 -26.52 9.67 2.24
N GLN A 132 -26.21 10.96 2.12
CA GLN A 132 -25.88 11.57 0.83
C GLN A 132 -24.61 10.98 0.24
N THR A 133 -23.56 10.76 1.03
CA THR A 133 -22.33 10.08 0.61
C THR A 133 -22.63 8.66 0.14
N GLU A 134 -23.39 7.88 0.91
CA GLU A 134 -23.76 6.53 0.52
C GLU A 134 -24.53 6.53 -0.81
N ALA A 135 -25.51 7.43 -0.96
CA ALA A 135 -26.27 7.56 -2.19
C ALA A 135 -25.38 7.97 -3.39
N ARG A 136 -24.40 8.86 -3.19
CA ARG A 136 -23.41 9.22 -4.22
C ARG A 136 -22.58 8.01 -4.63
N TYR A 137 -22.11 7.21 -3.67
CA TYR A 137 -21.33 6.01 -3.95
C TYR A 137 -22.14 5.02 -4.81
N TRP A 138 -23.35 4.67 -4.39
CA TRP A 138 -24.19 3.74 -5.13
C TRP A 138 -24.62 4.30 -6.50
N LEU A 139 -24.84 5.62 -6.60
CA LEU A 139 -25.12 6.26 -7.89
C LEU A 139 -23.93 6.13 -8.83
N ALA A 140 -22.72 6.33 -8.33
CA ALA A 140 -21.49 6.15 -9.10
C ALA A 140 -21.34 4.70 -9.60
N GLU A 141 -21.66 3.70 -8.77
CA GLU A 141 -21.68 2.29 -9.17
C GLU A 141 -22.69 2.04 -10.30
N ALA A 142 -23.91 2.57 -10.19
CA ALA A 142 -24.92 2.47 -11.26
C ALA A 142 -24.43 3.09 -12.57
N LEU A 143 -23.88 4.32 -12.50
CA LEU A 143 -23.36 5.04 -13.67
C LEU A 143 -22.17 4.33 -14.31
N TYR A 144 -21.30 3.72 -13.50
CA TYR A 144 -20.18 2.92 -14.00
C TYR A 144 -20.67 1.71 -14.80
N ARG A 145 -21.70 1.01 -14.32
CA ARG A 145 -22.35 -0.12 -15.01
C ARG A 145 -23.06 0.30 -16.29
N LEU A 146 -23.62 1.52 -16.32
CA LEU A 146 -24.18 2.14 -17.52
C LEU A 146 -23.12 2.64 -18.52
N GLY A 147 -21.84 2.53 -18.20
CA GLY A 147 -20.75 3.02 -19.06
C GLY A 147 -20.54 4.53 -19.02
N GLN A 148 -21.23 5.26 -18.14
CA GLN A 148 -21.09 6.70 -17.94
C GLN A 148 -19.88 6.98 -17.01
N VAL A 149 -18.68 6.66 -17.49
CA VAL A 149 -17.45 6.60 -16.69
C VAL A 149 -17.07 7.93 -16.08
N GLU A 150 -17.23 9.01 -16.82
CA GLU A 150 -16.84 10.37 -16.40
C GLU A 150 -17.69 10.85 -15.23
N ARG A 151 -19.01 10.59 -15.29
CA ARG A 151 -19.94 10.93 -14.20
C ARG A 151 -19.67 10.05 -12.98
N ALA A 152 -19.39 8.77 -13.18
CA ALA A 152 -19.03 7.86 -12.11
C ALA A 152 -17.72 8.28 -11.42
N ASP A 153 -16.67 8.60 -12.19
CA ASP A 153 -15.38 9.07 -11.69
C ASP A 153 -15.53 10.29 -10.78
N TRP A 154 -16.32 11.28 -11.24
CA TRP A 154 -16.56 12.49 -10.48
C TRP A 154 -17.19 12.19 -9.11
N LEU A 155 -18.23 11.35 -9.06
CA LEU A 155 -18.89 10.97 -7.81
C LEU A 155 -17.99 10.14 -6.90
N PHE A 156 -17.25 9.17 -7.44
CA PHE A 156 -16.30 8.37 -6.64
C PHE A 156 -15.23 9.25 -6.00
N ARG A 157 -14.69 10.22 -6.74
CA ARG A 157 -13.71 11.16 -6.19
C ARG A 157 -14.30 12.05 -5.10
N GLN A 158 -15.56 12.47 -5.22
CA GLN A 158 -16.23 13.21 -4.15
C GLN A 158 -16.35 12.37 -2.88
N VAL A 159 -16.84 11.13 -2.99
CA VAL A 159 -16.99 10.23 -1.84
C VAL A 159 -15.65 9.93 -1.18
N ALA A 160 -14.60 9.68 -1.98
CA ALA A 160 -13.25 9.46 -1.48
C ALA A 160 -12.70 10.66 -0.69
N GLN A 161 -12.98 11.88 -1.15
CA GLN A 161 -12.59 13.12 -0.46
C GLN A 161 -13.40 13.37 0.82
N GLU A 162 -14.70 13.08 0.81
CA GLU A 162 -15.60 13.35 1.95
C GLU A 162 -15.38 12.38 3.13
N HIS A 163 -15.14 11.09 2.86
CA HIS A 163 -15.07 10.05 3.89
C HIS A 163 -13.68 9.41 4.08
N GLY A 164 -12.66 9.83 3.33
CA GLY A 164 -11.28 9.40 3.52
C GLY A 164 -11.14 7.89 3.66
N ARG A 165 -10.67 7.41 4.84
CA ARG A 165 -10.47 5.98 5.14
C ARG A 165 -11.67 5.27 5.81
N ARG A 166 -12.84 5.91 5.96
CA ARG A 166 -14.03 5.31 6.59
C ARG A 166 -15.13 4.99 5.58
N ASP A 167 -16.00 4.06 5.93
CA ASP A 167 -17.23 3.72 5.21
C ASP A 167 -17.01 3.45 3.71
N PHE A 168 -17.57 4.31 2.85
CA PHE A 168 -17.46 4.24 1.39
C PHE A 168 -16.19 4.86 0.84
N GLY A 169 -15.40 5.59 1.64
CA GLY A 169 -14.19 6.29 1.20
C GLY A 169 -13.16 5.36 0.54
N PRO A 170 -12.75 4.25 1.18
CA PRO A 170 -11.83 3.26 0.57
C PRO A 170 -12.39 2.64 -0.72
N TRP A 171 -13.68 2.29 -0.74
CA TRP A 171 -14.35 1.71 -1.91
C TRP A 171 -14.41 2.70 -3.07
N ALA A 172 -14.70 3.97 -2.79
CA ALA A 172 -14.77 5.02 -3.78
C ALA A 172 -13.39 5.41 -4.31
N LEU A 173 -12.38 5.47 -3.45
CA LEU A 173 -11.00 5.68 -3.86
C LEU A 173 -10.52 4.58 -4.80
N HIS A 174 -10.76 3.32 -4.43
CA HIS A 174 -10.47 2.19 -5.29
C HIS A 174 -11.24 2.27 -6.61
N ALA A 175 -12.54 2.54 -6.57
CA ALA A 175 -13.35 2.70 -7.77
C ALA A 175 -12.89 3.87 -8.67
N SER A 176 -12.37 4.95 -8.09
CA SER A 176 -11.79 6.07 -8.84
C SER A 176 -10.53 5.68 -9.62
N GLY A 177 -9.75 4.71 -9.12
CA GLY A 177 -8.63 4.14 -9.87
C GLY A 177 -9.11 3.35 -11.10
N TRP A 178 -10.20 2.59 -10.96
CA TRP A 178 -10.79 1.85 -12.08
C TRP A 178 -11.40 2.77 -13.14
N THR A 179 -12.04 3.86 -12.72
CA THR A 179 -12.51 4.86 -13.68
C THR A 179 -11.36 5.59 -14.35
N ALA A 180 -10.27 5.90 -13.62
CA ALA A 180 -9.07 6.48 -14.20
C ALA A 180 -8.45 5.58 -15.28
N LEU A 181 -8.35 4.26 -15.06
CA LEU A 181 -7.89 3.31 -16.09
C LEU A 181 -8.79 3.33 -17.33
N ARG A 182 -10.12 3.32 -17.15
CA ARG A 182 -11.07 3.40 -18.28
C ARG A 182 -11.01 4.72 -19.04
N LEU A 183 -10.59 5.80 -18.37
CA LEU A 183 -10.40 7.12 -18.96
C LEU A 183 -8.99 7.30 -19.56
N GLY A 184 -8.11 6.30 -19.47
CA GLY A 184 -6.72 6.37 -19.94
C GLY A 184 -5.79 7.21 -19.05
N ASP A 185 -6.21 7.56 -17.83
CA ASP A 185 -5.42 8.34 -16.89
C ASP A 185 -4.58 7.44 -15.98
N ALA A 186 -3.45 7.01 -16.54
CA ALA A 186 -2.48 6.13 -15.88
C ALA A 186 -1.94 6.71 -14.57
N ALA A 187 -1.72 8.02 -14.52
CA ALA A 187 -1.14 8.70 -13.36
C ALA A 187 -2.12 8.65 -12.17
N ARG A 188 -3.38 9.04 -12.39
CA ARG A 188 -4.40 8.95 -11.33
C ARG A 188 -4.68 7.52 -10.90
N ALA A 189 -4.67 6.57 -11.84
CA ALA A 189 -4.86 5.17 -11.50
C ALA A 189 -3.77 4.66 -10.53
N ARG A 190 -2.50 5.03 -10.77
CA ARG A 190 -1.39 4.71 -9.87
C ARG A 190 -1.53 5.37 -8.51
N GLU A 191 -1.86 6.65 -8.46
CA GLU A 191 -2.07 7.37 -7.20
C GLU A 191 -3.21 6.73 -6.37
N ALA A 192 -4.34 6.44 -7.00
CA ALA A 192 -5.48 5.78 -6.34
C ALA A 192 -5.11 4.38 -5.82
N ALA A 193 -4.27 3.64 -6.56
CA ALA A 193 -3.77 2.34 -6.12
C ALA A 193 -2.85 2.47 -4.89
N GLN A 194 -1.92 3.43 -4.89
CA GLN A 194 -1.04 3.68 -3.75
C GLN A 194 -1.82 4.10 -2.49
N MET A 195 -2.88 4.88 -2.67
CA MET A 195 -3.71 5.37 -1.56
C MET A 195 -4.74 4.34 -1.07
N GLY A 196 -5.27 3.49 -1.96
CA GLY A 196 -6.39 2.58 -1.70
C GLY A 196 -6.00 1.21 -1.13
N PHE A 197 -4.73 0.79 -1.24
CA PHE A 197 -4.31 -0.59 -0.95
C PHE A 197 -3.46 -0.79 0.32
N GLN A 198 -3.51 0.13 1.29
CA GLN A 198 -2.91 -0.12 2.62
C GLN A 198 -3.82 -0.92 3.59
N HIS A 199 -5.09 -1.17 3.25
CA HIS A 199 -6.00 -1.95 4.09
C HIS A 199 -6.67 -3.08 3.31
N LEU A 200 -6.35 -4.30 3.73
CA LEU A 200 -7.00 -5.53 3.32
C LEU A 200 -8.44 -5.55 3.89
N ILE A 201 -9.46 -5.46 3.04
CA ILE A 201 -10.85 -5.66 3.47
C ILE A 201 -11.18 -7.15 3.28
N LEU A 202 -11.08 -7.93 4.36
CA LEU A 202 -11.60 -9.29 4.40
C LEU A 202 -13.08 -9.25 4.84
N PRO A 203 -14.02 -9.85 4.09
CA PRO A 203 -15.34 -10.14 4.64
C PRO A 203 -15.22 -11.11 5.83
N GLU A 204 -16.02 -10.92 6.88
CA GLU A 204 -15.88 -11.57 8.20
C GLU A 204 -15.72 -13.11 8.16
N ASN A 205 -16.19 -13.77 7.10
CA ASN A 205 -16.16 -15.23 6.96
C ASN A 205 -14.87 -15.83 6.37
N ASN A 206 -13.84 -15.04 6.02
CA ASN A 206 -12.67 -15.54 5.30
C ASN A 206 -11.36 -15.61 6.12
N ARG A 207 -11.43 -15.59 7.45
CA ARG A 207 -10.26 -15.56 8.36
C ARG A 207 -9.38 -16.83 8.45
N ARG A 208 -9.76 -17.93 7.79
CA ARG A 208 -9.25 -19.27 8.14
C ARG A 208 -7.98 -19.74 7.42
N SER A 209 -7.45 -18.99 6.45
CA SER A 209 -6.35 -19.48 5.58
C SER A 209 -5.03 -18.74 5.73
N VAL A 210 -4.83 -17.96 6.80
CA VAL A 210 -3.63 -17.15 6.99
C VAL A 210 -3.10 -17.31 8.40
N ASP A 211 -1.93 -17.92 8.56
CA ASP A 211 -1.10 -17.73 9.75
C ASP A 211 -0.56 -16.30 9.72
N ALA A 212 -1.41 -15.40 10.19
CA ALA A 212 -1.07 -14.04 10.52
C ALA A 212 -0.10 -14.04 11.71
N SER A 213 1.11 -13.52 11.57
CA SER A 213 1.81 -13.00 12.77
C SER A 213 0.83 -12.06 13.48
N GLU A 214 0.77 -12.05 14.82
CA GLU A 214 -0.30 -11.44 15.65
C GLU A 214 -0.69 -9.96 15.33
N THR A 215 -0.02 -9.30 14.38
CA THR A 215 -0.34 -7.97 13.87
C THR A 215 -0.71 -7.89 12.37
N MET A 216 -0.81 -8.98 11.60
CA MET A 216 -1.08 -8.89 10.15
C MET A 216 -1.70 -10.14 9.53
N GLU A 217 -2.95 -10.03 9.06
CA GLU A 217 -3.65 -11.07 8.29
C GLU A 217 -3.69 -10.68 6.79
N VAL A 218 -3.41 -11.64 5.89
CA VAL A 218 -3.04 -11.49 4.47
C VAL A 218 -3.87 -12.40 3.57
N ILE A 219 -4.65 -11.86 2.61
CA ILE A 219 -5.16 -12.63 1.45
C ILE A 219 -4.89 -11.85 0.16
N GLY A 220 -4.32 -12.53 -0.84
CA GLY A 220 -3.65 -12.02 -2.05
C GLY A 220 -4.48 -11.08 -2.96
N VAL A 221 -3.85 -10.36 -3.89
CA VAL A 221 -2.66 -10.70 -4.69
C VAL A 221 -1.53 -9.69 -4.41
N ARG A 222 -0.26 -10.13 -4.46
CA ARG A 222 0.85 -9.20 -4.70
C ARG A 222 0.47 -8.34 -5.89
N SER A 223 0.32 -7.06 -5.61
CA SER A 223 -0.26 -6.03 -6.46
C SER A 223 -0.05 -6.29 -7.96
N ILE A 224 -1.11 -6.18 -8.77
CA ILE A 224 -0.98 -6.09 -10.23
C ILE A 224 0.01 -4.98 -10.65
N PHE A 225 0.23 -4.00 -9.76
CA PHE A 225 1.19 -2.92 -9.94
C PHE A 225 2.64 -3.25 -9.58
N GLU A 226 2.93 -4.25 -8.74
CA GLU A 226 4.32 -4.74 -8.61
C GLU A 226 4.78 -5.43 -9.91
N VAL A 227 3.86 -6.10 -10.61
CA VAL A 227 4.12 -6.66 -11.95
C VAL A 227 4.31 -5.53 -12.98
N LEU A 228 3.51 -4.45 -12.91
CA LEU A 228 3.71 -3.29 -13.78
C LEU A 228 4.98 -2.50 -13.48
N ASP A 229 5.37 -2.34 -12.22
CA ASP A 229 6.62 -1.65 -11.84
C ASP A 229 7.85 -2.48 -12.26
N LEU A 230 7.78 -3.81 -12.23
CA LEU A 230 8.81 -4.69 -12.81
C LEU A 230 8.92 -4.57 -14.33
N VAL A 231 7.79 -4.35 -15.03
CA VAL A 231 7.75 -4.20 -16.50
C VAL A 231 8.11 -2.79 -16.96
N LEU A 232 7.96 -1.78 -16.08
CA LEU A 232 8.27 -0.38 -16.38
C LEU A 232 9.67 0.06 -15.91
N GLN A 233 10.41 -0.81 -15.21
CA GLN A 233 11.80 -0.59 -14.80
C GLN A 233 12.83 -1.27 -15.73
N GLU A 234 12.40 -1.88 -16.84
CA GLU A 234 13.27 -2.31 -17.95
C GLU A 234 13.17 -1.36 -19.16
#